data_AF-A0A2A2UU16-F1
#
_entry.id   AF-A0A2A2UU16-F1
#
_cell.length_a   1.000
_cell.length_b   1.000
_cell.length_c   1.000
_cell.angle_alpha   90.00
_cell.angle_beta   90.00
_cell.angle_gamma   90.00
#
_symmetry.space_group_name_H-M   'P 1'
#
loop_
_entity.id
_entity.type
_entity.pdbx_description
1 polymer ?
#
loop_
_entity_poly.entity_id
_entity_poly.type
_entity_poly.pdbx_seq_one_letter_code
_entity_poly.pdbx_strand_id
1 'polypeptide(L)'
;MFENKGDVILEYWLTWLRNYAKLGLFTLSESKVDSSTICISITDCAYAAMFKELGCPELAEMEEEALTFLASQSNLNITWDCKGEGAVDITLNKALTLQAVG
;
A
#
# COMPACT_ATOMS: atom_id res chain seq x y z
N MET A 1 1.78 20.91 -13.20
CA MET A 1 0.71 20.18 -13.92
C MET A 1 1.09 18.72 -13.81
N PHE A 2 0.41 17.93 -12.98
CA PHE A 2 0.75 16.52 -12.83
C PHE A 2 0.06 15.75 -13.96
N GLU A 3 0.85 15.29 -14.93
CA GLU A 3 0.35 14.69 -16.18
C GLU A 3 -0.32 13.32 -15.98
N ASN A 4 -0.21 12.72 -14.79
CA ASN A 4 -0.86 11.45 -14.46
C ASN A 4 -1.32 11.40 -12.99
N LYS A 5 -2.64 11.39 -12.76
CA LYS A 5 -3.23 11.31 -11.41
C LYS A 5 -2.79 10.07 -10.62
N GLY A 6 -2.57 8.94 -11.31
CA GLY A 6 -2.11 7.71 -10.67
C GLY A 6 -0.72 7.85 -10.06
N ASP A 7 0.18 8.56 -10.73
CA ASP A 7 1.56 8.76 -10.25
C ASP A 7 1.60 9.65 -9.01
N VAL A 8 0.71 10.65 -8.94
CA VAL A 8 0.59 11.53 -7.76
C VAL A 8 0.05 10.78 -6.55
N ILE A 9 -0.99 9.96 -6.75
CA ILE A 9 -1.60 9.16 -5.68
C ILE A 9 -0.58 8.14 -5.15
N LEU A 10 0.16 7.49 -6.05
CA LEU A 10 1.22 6.57 -5.68
C LEU A 10 2.34 7.26 -4.89
N GLU A 11 2.85 8.40 -5.36
CA GLU A 11 3.93 9.12 -4.69
C GLU A 11 3.51 9.66 -3.32
N TYR A 12 2.26 10.13 -3.20
CA TYR A 12 1.67 10.53 -1.92
C TYR A 12 1.72 9.38 -0.91
N TRP A 13 1.27 8.20 -1.32
CA TRP A 13 1.24 7.02 -0.45
C TRP A 13 2.61 6.50 -0.09
N LEU A 14 3.51 6.39 -1.05
CA LEU A 14 4.91 6.02 -0.79
C LEU A 14 5.56 7.01 0.17
N THR A 15 5.32 8.31 0.00
CA THR A 15 5.81 9.33 0.91
C THR A 15 5.24 9.15 2.32
N TRP A 16 3.94 8.90 2.44
CA TRP A 16 3.30 8.64 3.73
C TRP A 16 3.90 7.41 4.43
N LEU A 17 3.97 6.26 3.73
CA LEU A 17 4.53 5.01 4.25
C LEU A 17 5.98 5.17 4.70
N ARG A 18 6.83 5.80 3.89
CA ARG A 18 8.25 6.05 4.22
C ARG A 18 8.41 6.89 5.48
N ASN A 19 7.55 7.89 5.69
CA ASN A 19 7.62 8.73 6.89
C ASN A 19 7.18 7.95 8.14
N TYR A 20 6.14 7.13 8.03
CA TYR A 20 5.68 6.30 9.16
C TYR A 20 6.69 5.21 9.53
N ALA A 21 7.35 4.60 8.53
CA ALA A 21 8.46 3.69 8.76
C ALA A 21 9.63 4.36 9.50
N LYS A 22 9.98 5.61 9.14
CA LYS A 22 11.03 6.39 9.85
C LYS A 22 10.66 6.70 11.30
N LEU A 23 9.37 6.82 11.62
CA LEU A 23 8.89 6.98 12.98
C LEU A 23 8.92 5.66 13.78
N GLY A 24 9.28 4.54 13.14
CA GLY A 24 9.38 3.22 13.77
C GLY A 24 8.03 2.53 13.95
N LEU A 25 6.99 2.94 13.21
CA LEU A 25 5.67 2.31 13.31
C LEU A 25 5.62 0.94 12.63
N PHE A 26 6.50 0.70 11.66
CA PHE A 26 6.69 -0.58 10.99
C PHE A 26 8.02 -0.57 10.23
N THR A 27 8.48 -1.77 9.85
CA THR A 27 9.55 -1.94 8.87
C THR A 27 8.95 -1.88 7.46
N LEU A 28 9.57 -1.12 6.57
CA LEU A 28 9.15 -0.98 5.18
C LEU A 28 10.25 -1.47 4.24
N SER A 29 9.89 -2.34 3.30
CA SER A 29 10.71 -2.76 2.18
C SER A 29 10.01 -2.38 0.87
N GLU A 30 10.74 -1.74 -0.03
CA GLU A 30 10.23 -1.31 -1.33
C GLU A 30 11.10 -1.92 -2.44
N SER A 31 10.47 -2.54 -3.43
CA SER A 31 11.13 -3.08 -4.61
C SER A 31 10.37 -2.67 -5.87
N LYS A 32 11.08 -2.03 -6.79
CA LYS A 32 10.53 -1.70 -8.10
C LYS A 32 10.84 -2.84 -9.07
N VAL A 33 9.79 -3.56 -9.48
CA VAL A 33 9.92 -4.69 -10.40
C VAL A 33 10.10 -4.18 -11.83
N ASP A 34 9.33 -3.14 -12.21
CA ASP A 34 9.40 -2.51 -13.53
C ASP A 34 8.84 -1.06 -13.52
N SER A 35 8.60 -0.46 -14.69
CA SER A 35 8.07 0.92 -14.81
C SER A 35 6.63 1.10 -14.31
N SER A 36 5.89 0.01 -14.19
CA SER A 36 4.46 -0.07 -13.86
C SER A 36 4.18 -0.78 -12.53
N THR A 37 5.14 -1.52 -11.99
CA THR A 37 4.96 -2.40 -10.83
C THR A 37 5.88 -2.02 -9.69
N ILE A 38 5.30 -1.78 -8.52
CA ILE A 38 6.02 -1.58 -7.25
C ILE A 38 5.50 -2.61 -6.25
N CYS A 39 6.43 -3.36 -5.66
CA CYS A 39 6.15 -4.25 -4.54
C CYS A 39 6.58 -3.56 -3.25
N ILE A 40 5.69 -3.58 -2.26
CA ILE A 40 5.91 -3.05 -0.93
C ILE A 40 5.69 -4.19 0.05
N SER A 41 6.57 -4.33 1.02
CA SER A 41 6.39 -5.24 2.15
C SER A 41 6.47 -4.44 3.44
N ILE A 42 5.49 -4.64 4.31
CA ILE A 42 5.42 -4.03 5.63
C ILE A 42 5.51 -5.16 6.66
N THR A 43 6.46 -5.07 7.58
CA THR A 43 6.61 -6.02 8.69
C THR A 43 6.71 -5.28 10.01
N ASP A 44 6.62 -6.01 11.12
CA ASP A 44 6.82 -5.48 12.48
C ASP A 44 5.91 -4.28 12.81
N CYS A 45 4.66 -4.32 12.33
CA CYS A 45 3.72 -3.22 12.50
C CYS A 45 3.28 -3.07 13.98
N ALA A 46 3.62 -1.92 14.57
CA ALA A 46 3.30 -1.58 15.95
C ALA A 46 1.79 -1.60 16.22
N TYR A 47 0.96 -1.17 15.25
CA TYR A 47 -0.49 -1.22 15.37
C TYR A 47 -1.01 -2.66 15.40
N ALA A 48 -0.51 -3.53 14.52
CA ALA A 48 -0.91 -4.93 14.51
C ALA A 48 -0.51 -5.67 15.80
N ALA A 49 0.68 -5.37 16.33
CA ALA A 49 1.12 -5.89 17.62
C ALA A 49 0.19 -5.41 18.75
N MET A 50 -0.08 -4.11 18.83
CA MET A 50 -0.99 -3.52 19.82
C MET A 50 -2.40 -4.12 19.73
N PHE A 51 -2.96 -4.26 18.53
CA PHE A 51 -4.30 -4.83 18.34
C PHE A 51 -4.37 -6.31 18.71
N LYS A 52 -3.30 -7.07 18.45
CA LYS A 52 -3.18 -8.46 18.92
C LYS A 52 -3.15 -8.52 20.46
N GLU A 53 -2.40 -7.64 21.11
CA GLU A 53 -2.36 -7.55 22.58
C GLU A 53 -3.72 -7.16 23.18
N LEU A 54 -4.47 -6.30 22.50
CA LEU A 54 -5.82 -5.89 22.91
C LEU A 54 -6.91 -6.92 22.56
N GLY A 55 -6.57 -7.99 21.82
CA GLY A 55 -7.53 -9.00 21.35
C GLY A 55 -8.48 -8.50 20.25
N CYS A 56 -8.11 -7.45 19.52
CA CYS A 56 -8.93 -6.79 18.49
C CYS A 56 -8.22 -6.71 17.13
N PRO A 57 -7.84 -7.86 16.51
CA PRO A 57 -7.03 -7.87 15.29
C PRO A 57 -7.68 -7.19 14.07
N GLU A 58 -9.02 -7.07 14.05
CA GLU A 58 -9.78 -6.52 12.91
C GLU A 58 -9.52 -5.02 12.65
N LEU A 59 -8.97 -4.28 13.62
CA LEU A 59 -8.61 -2.87 13.42
C LEU A 59 -7.44 -2.68 12.43
N ALA A 60 -6.66 -3.74 12.15
CA ALA A 60 -5.66 -3.71 11.09
C ALA A 60 -6.28 -3.69 9.68
N GLU A 61 -7.52 -4.16 9.53
CA GLU A 61 -8.24 -4.24 8.25
C GLU A 61 -8.76 -2.87 7.77
N MET A 62 -8.88 -1.88 8.68
CA MET A 62 -9.35 -0.53 8.33
C MET A 62 -8.35 0.24 7.44
N GLU A 63 -7.05 0.03 7.62
CA GLU A 63 -6.01 0.68 6.80
C GLU A 63 -5.94 0.08 5.39
N GLU A 64 -6.18 -1.23 5.28
CA GLU A 64 -6.34 -1.91 3.99
C GLU A 64 -7.53 -1.32 3.22
N GLU A 65 -8.66 -1.12 3.88
CA GLU A 65 -9.87 -0.56 3.25
C GLU A 65 -9.63 0.89 2.77
N ALA A 66 -8.96 1.72 3.57
CA ALA A 66 -8.64 3.10 3.20
C ALA A 66 -7.71 3.20 1.97
N LEU A 67 -6.63 2.42 1.95
CA LEU A 67 -5.69 2.41 0.83
C LEU A 67 -6.29 1.75 -0.42
N THR A 68 -7.12 0.71 -0.27
CA THR A 68 -7.86 0.09 -1.37
C THR A 68 -8.89 1.04 -1.99
N PHE A 69 -9.64 1.77 -1.16
CA PHE A 69 -10.57 2.79 -1.63
C PHE A 69 -9.85 3.87 -2.44
N LEU A 70 -8.73 4.39 -1.96
CA LEU A 70 -7.97 5.43 -2.66
C LEU A 70 -7.31 4.91 -3.95
N ALA A 71 -6.82 3.66 -3.95
CA ALA A 71 -6.34 3.00 -5.15
C ALA A 71 -7.46 2.85 -6.21
N SER A 72 -8.69 2.53 -5.80
CA SER A 72 -9.85 2.43 -6.72
C SER A 72 -10.21 3.75 -7.42
N GLN A 73 -9.85 4.89 -6.82
CA GLN A 73 -10.04 6.21 -7.41
C GLN A 73 -8.93 6.58 -8.42
N SER A 74 -8.03 5.63 -8.69
CA SER A 74 -6.87 5.78 -9.56
C SER A 74 -6.75 4.58 -10.51
N ASN A 75 -5.94 4.71 -11.57
CA ASN A 75 -5.59 3.56 -12.43
C ASN A 75 -4.55 2.65 -11.75
N LEU A 76 -4.64 2.44 -10.43
CA LEU A 76 -3.78 1.57 -9.66
C LEU A 76 -4.59 0.36 -9.21
N ASN A 77 -4.11 -0.83 -9.54
CA ASN A 77 -4.60 -2.07 -8.97
C ASN A 77 -3.73 -2.42 -7.77
N ILE A 78 -4.36 -2.67 -6.63
CA ILE A 78 -3.69 -3.05 -5.39
C ILE A 78 -4.03 -4.49 -5.05
N THR A 79 -3.02 -5.24 -4.60
CA THR A 79 -3.21 -6.59 -4.08
C THR A 79 -2.55 -6.67 -2.72
N TRP A 80 -3.29 -7.17 -1.75
CA TRP A 80 -2.85 -7.37 -0.38
C TRP A 80 -2.71 -8.86 -0.11
N ASP A 81 -1.62 -9.23 0.53
CA ASP A 81 -1.36 -10.58 0.99
C ASP A 81 -0.94 -10.50 2.46
N CYS A 82 -1.95 -10.58 3.34
CA CYS A 82 -1.77 -10.55 4.78
C CYS A 82 -1.14 -11.87 5.26
N LYS A 83 0.10 -11.80 5.76
CA LYS A 83 0.87 -12.97 6.19
C LYS A 83 0.62 -13.38 7.66
N GLY A 84 -0.24 -12.64 8.36
CA GLY A 84 -0.45 -12.77 9.79
C GLY A 84 0.63 -12.02 10.59
N GLU A 85 0.40 -11.88 11.90
CA GLU A 85 1.34 -11.26 12.85
C GLU A 85 1.78 -9.82 12.52
N GLY A 86 0.94 -9.07 11.80
CA GLY A 86 1.26 -7.69 11.43
C GLY A 86 2.23 -7.55 10.25
N ALA A 87 2.42 -8.62 9.48
CA ALA A 87 3.12 -8.59 8.21
C ALA A 87 2.13 -8.59 7.04
N VAL A 88 2.41 -7.75 6.05
CA VAL A 88 1.62 -7.65 4.83
C VAL A 88 2.49 -7.34 3.63
N ASP A 89 2.24 -8.08 2.55
CA ASP A 89 2.82 -7.77 1.24
C ASP A 89 1.75 -7.05 0.40
N ILE A 90 2.14 -5.91 -0.15
CA ILE A 90 1.29 -5.05 -0.97
C ILE A 90 1.92 -4.95 -2.36
N THR A 91 1.17 -5.35 -3.37
CA THR A 91 1.56 -5.18 -4.77
C THR A 91 0.74 -4.06 -5.39
N LEU A 92 1.41 -3.03 -5.91
CA LEU A 92 0.78 -1.92 -6.63
C LEU A 92 1.16 -2.01 -8.11
N ASN A 93 0.14 -2.16 -8.95
CA ASN A 93 0.28 -2.23 -10.40
C ASN A 93 -0.46 -1.06 -11.05
N LYS A 94 0.20 -0.31 -11.95
CA LYS A 94 -0.54 0.58 -12.85
C LYS A 94 -1.39 -0.28 -13.79
N ALA A 95 -2.71 -0.09 -13.75
CA ALA A 95 -3.59 -0.68 -14.73
C ALA A 95 -3.18 -0.16 -16.11
N LEU A 96 -2.86 -1.06 -17.03
CA LEU A 96 -2.68 -0.71 -18.44
C LEU A 96 -3.99 -0.10 -18.91
N THR A 97 -4.00 1.21 -19.19
CA THR A 97 -5.07 1.80 -19.99
C THR A 97 -5.03 1.09 -21.33
N LEU A 98 -5.96 0.16 -21.55
CA LEU A 98 -6.30 -0.32 -22.87
C LEU A 98 -6.66 0.94 -23.67
N GLN A 99 -5.73 1.41 -24.51
CA GLN A 99 -6.06 2.40 -25.51
C GLN A 99 -7.10 1.73 -26.40
N ALA A 100 -8.35 2.16 -26.28
CA ALA A 100 -9.38 1.82 -27.24
C ALA A 100 -8.86 2.31 -28.60
N VAL A 101 -8.58 1.37 -29.49
CA VAL A 101 -8.26 1.67 -30.89
C VAL A 101 -9.53 2.26 -31.49
N GLY A 102 -9.50 3.56 -31.77
CA GLY A 102 -10.56 4.30 -32.45
C GLY A 102 -9.97 5.07 -33.61
#